data_AF-A0A842J467-F1
#
_entry.id   AF-A0A842J467-F1
#
_cell.length_a   1.000
_cell.length_b   1.000
_cell.length_c   1.000
_cell.angle_alpha   90.00
_cell.angle_beta   90.00
_cell.angle_gamma   90.00
#
_symmetry.space_group_name_H-M   'P 1'
#
loop_
_entity.id
_entity.type
_entity.pdbx_description
1 polymer ?
#
loop_
_entity_poly.entity_id
_entity_poly.type
_entity_poly.pdbx_seq_one_letter_code
_entity_poly.pdbx_strand_id
1 'polypeptide(L)'
;MNKLAILLAGTAILSQTSLAEIKKDVKFTEEPHGVCSTLMTVEVKEGKIESFKAARGCPGNLNAISKLLPGMEVTKVIELLDDNECSGAQMPGVTSCMDNMVEMLKYHVMGEGEGHVTEIRNKLMKQKGVVTILNAGHVCSGCGLCQAKLG
;
A
#
# COMPACT_ATOMS: atom_id res chain seq x y z
N MET A 1 43.06 15.33 -43.81
CA MET A 1 43.70 14.97 -42.52
C MET A 1 43.96 16.25 -41.74
N ASN A 2 43.15 16.52 -40.70
CA ASN A 2 43.62 17.16 -39.48
C ASN A 2 42.58 16.88 -38.37
N LYS A 3 43.00 16.14 -37.36
CA LYS A 3 42.25 15.80 -36.15
C LYS A 3 42.71 16.75 -35.05
N LEU A 4 41.79 17.45 -34.36
CA LEU A 4 41.86 18.07 -33.01
C LEU A 4 40.80 19.19 -32.96
N ALA A 5 39.99 19.44 -31.94
CA ALA A 5 39.94 19.01 -30.54
C ALA A 5 38.46 19.04 -30.08
N ILE A 6 37.95 17.99 -29.42
CA ILE A 6 37.64 17.92 -27.98
C ILE A 6 36.84 19.13 -27.45
N LEU A 7 35.54 18.90 -27.19
CA LEU A 7 34.93 19.26 -25.91
C LEU A 7 33.69 18.37 -25.71
N LEU A 8 33.88 17.35 -24.86
CA LEU A 8 32.82 16.60 -24.22
C LEU A 8 32.02 17.56 -23.35
N ALA A 9 31.02 18.23 -23.91
CA ALA A 9 29.93 18.79 -23.13
C ALA A 9 29.07 17.60 -22.69
N GLY A 10 29.56 16.86 -21.69
CA GLY A 10 28.74 16.00 -20.87
C GLY A 10 27.73 16.90 -20.16
N THR A 11 26.62 17.17 -20.83
CA THR A 11 25.43 17.66 -20.15
C THR A 11 25.02 16.53 -19.22
N ALA A 12 25.45 16.64 -17.96
CA ALA A 12 24.76 16.02 -16.86
C ALA A 12 23.30 16.47 -17.01
N ILE A 13 22.48 15.60 -17.61
CA ILE A 13 21.04 15.69 -17.53
C ILE A 13 20.77 15.55 -16.04
N LEU A 14 20.68 16.69 -15.36
CA LEU A 14 20.03 16.78 -14.07
C LEU A 14 18.61 16.28 -14.34
N SER A 15 18.40 15.00 -14.06
CA SER A 15 17.08 14.40 -13.97
C SER A 15 16.36 15.15 -12.85
N GLN A 16 15.76 16.28 -13.20
CA GLN A 16 14.73 16.91 -12.40
C GLN A 16 13.49 16.04 -12.54
N THR A 17 13.53 14.84 -11.96
CA THR A 17 12.30 14.19 -11.55
C THR A 17 11.77 15.06 -10.43
N SER A 18 10.70 15.80 -10.72
CA SER A 18 9.88 16.47 -9.73
C SER A 18 9.44 15.42 -8.71
N LEU A 19 10.22 15.30 -7.63
CA LEU A 19 9.86 14.48 -6.49
C LEU A 19 8.59 15.11 -5.93
N ALA A 20 7.50 14.35 -5.92
CA ALA A 20 6.29 14.69 -5.19
C ALA A 20 6.68 15.23 -3.81
N GLU A 21 6.04 16.32 -3.38
CA GLU A 21 6.42 17.03 -2.16
C GLU A 21 6.07 16.16 -0.94
N ILE A 22 7.03 15.33 -0.50
CA ILE A 22 6.88 14.44 0.66
C ILE A 22 6.67 15.29 1.90
N LYS A 23 5.54 15.11 2.60
CA LYS A 23 5.32 15.66 3.94
C LYS A 23 6.18 14.90 4.94
N LYS A 24 7.38 15.42 5.19
CA LYS A 24 8.42 14.75 5.98
C LYS A 24 8.07 14.58 7.45
N ASP A 25 7.21 15.43 8.01
CA ASP A 25 6.80 15.38 9.42
C ASP A 25 5.28 15.39 9.52
N VAL A 26 4.69 14.27 9.91
CA VAL A 26 3.23 14.13 10.04
C VAL A 26 2.88 13.04 11.04
N LYS A 27 1.79 13.25 11.79
CA LYS A 27 1.18 12.25 12.65
C LYS A 27 -0.30 12.17 12.35
N PHE A 28 -0.78 10.97 12.08
CA PHE A 28 -2.18 10.72 11.80
C PHE A 28 -2.69 9.50 12.57
N THR A 29 -3.99 9.46 12.79
CA THR A 29 -4.68 8.32 13.40
C THR A 29 -6.00 8.12 12.69
N GLU A 30 -6.20 6.94 12.13
CA GLU A 30 -7.36 6.64 11.28
C GLU A 30 -7.93 5.25 11.56
N GLU A 31 -9.22 5.10 11.27
CA GLU A 31 -9.89 3.81 11.27
C GLU A 31 -9.64 3.11 9.93
N PRO A 32 -9.01 1.91 9.93
CA PRO A 32 -8.81 1.16 8.72
C PRO A 32 -10.13 0.50 8.27
N HIS A 33 -10.22 0.08 7.02
CA HIS A 33 -11.44 -0.49 6.44
C HIS A 33 -11.22 -1.92 5.94
N GLY A 34 -12.19 -2.80 6.22
CA GLY A 34 -12.17 -4.20 5.77
C GLY A 34 -11.14 -5.09 6.47
N VAL A 35 -10.57 -4.65 7.60
CA VAL A 35 -9.47 -5.34 8.30
C VAL A 35 -9.67 -5.43 9.81
N CYS A 36 -8.89 -6.29 10.47
CA CYS A 36 -9.13 -6.72 11.85
C CYS A 36 -8.71 -5.69 12.91
N SER A 37 -7.81 -4.77 12.56
CA SER A 37 -7.49 -3.61 13.38
C SER A 37 -8.66 -2.61 13.34
N THR A 38 -8.86 -1.88 14.42
CA THR A 38 -9.94 -0.87 14.53
C THR A 38 -9.42 0.56 14.56
N LEU A 39 -8.12 0.75 14.78
CA LEU A 39 -7.49 2.07 14.79
C LEU A 39 -6.00 1.90 14.49
N MET A 40 -5.43 2.80 13.71
CA MET A 40 -3.99 2.83 13.44
C MET A 40 -3.45 4.24 13.62
N THR A 41 -2.30 4.36 14.27
CA THR A 41 -1.56 5.61 14.44
C THR A 41 -0.19 5.45 13.82
N VAL A 42 0.18 6.37 12.94
CA VAL A 42 1.51 6.44 12.34
C VAL A 42 2.08 7.83 12.61
N GLU A 43 3.36 7.86 12.95
CA GLU A 43 4.14 9.09 13.06
C GLU A 43 5.33 8.99 12.10
N VAL A 44 5.49 10.01 11.28
CA VAL A 44 6.57 10.16 10.31
C VAL A 44 7.37 11.40 10.70
N LYS A 45 8.69 11.26 10.71
CA LYS A 45 9.62 12.33 11.00
C LYS A 45 10.78 12.28 10.01
N GLU A 46 11.13 13.43 9.44
CA GLU A 46 12.18 13.55 8.42
C GLU A 46 12.02 12.54 7.24
N GLY A 47 10.78 12.18 6.89
CA GLY A 47 10.46 11.23 5.82
C GLY A 47 10.59 9.74 6.21
N LYS A 48 10.89 9.45 7.48
CA LYS A 48 11.03 8.10 8.03
C LYS A 48 9.89 7.80 9.00
N ILE A 49 9.50 6.53 9.13
CA ILE A 49 8.58 6.13 10.19
C ILE A 49 9.27 6.35 11.54
N GLU A 50 8.66 7.14 12.40
CA GLU A 50 9.07 7.29 13.80
C GLU A 50 8.38 6.22 14.66
N SER A 51 7.07 6.02 14.46
CA SER A 51 6.32 4.98 15.17
C SER A 51 5.09 4.49 14.42
N PHE A 52 4.69 3.26 14.71
CA PHE A 52 3.43 2.65 14.29
C PHE A 52 2.76 2.00 15.50
N LYS A 53 1.45 2.19 15.63
CA LYS A 53 0.60 1.51 16.61
C LYS A 53 -0.73 1.13 15.96
N ALA A 54 -1.24 -0.04 16.32
CA ALA A 54 -2.57 -0.47 15.91
C ALA A 54 -3.35 -1.02 17.11
N ALA A 55 -4.65 -0.74 17.14
CA ALA A 55 -5.58 -1.36 18.07
C ALA A 55 -6.24 -2.57 17.40
N ARG A 56 -6.25 -3.72 18.08
CA ARG A 56 -6.68 -5.03 17.58
C ARG A 56 -5.85 -5.52 16.38
N GLY A 57 -6.21 -6.68 15.83
CA GLY A 57 -5.50 -7.37 14.76
C GLY A 57 -4.58 -8.48 15.25
N CYS A 58 -3.72 -9.00 14.36
CA CYS A 58 -2.80 -10.10 14.71
C CYS A 58 -1.72 -9.59 15.68
N PRO A 59 -1.74 -9.99 16.97
CA PRO A 59 -0.89 -9.39 17.98
C PRO A 59 0.60 -9.64 17.71
N GLY A 60 0.96 -10.84 17.24
CA GLY A 60 2.35 -11.17 16.91
C GLY A 60 2.90 -10.31 15.76
N ASN A 61 2.16 -10.24 14.65
CA ASN A 61 2.60 -9.50 13.47
C ASN A 61 2.64 -7.98 13.74
N LEU A 62 1.59 -7.41 14.33
CA LEU A 62 1.53 -5.97 14.59
C LEU A 62 2.59 -5.52 15.59
N ASN A 63 2.89 -6.35 16.61
CA ASN A 63 4.00 -6.09 17.54
C ASN A 63 5.37 -6.17 16.85
N ALA A 64 5.56 -7.11 15.92
CA ALA A 64 6.81 -7.21 15.16
C ALA A 64 7.00 -5.98 14.26
N ILE A 65 5.99 -5.64 13.46
CA ILE A 65 6.01 -4.48 12.56
C ILE A 65 6.27 -3.17 13.32
N SER A 66 5.61 -2.97 14.46
CA SER A 66 5.80 -1.76 15.29
C SER A 66 7.25 -1.57 15.76
N LYS A 67 8.06 -2.64 15.77
CA LYS A 67 9.49 -2.61 16.12
C LYS A 67 10.40 -2.51 14.90
N LEU A 68 9.97 -3.00 13.74
CA LEU A 68 10.77 -3.04 12.51
C LEU A 68 10.69 -1.75 11.71
N LEU A 69 9.55 -1.07 11.71
CA LEU A 69 9.34 0.14 10.90
C LEU A 69 10.15 1.37 11.35
N PRO A 70 10.35 1.65 12.66
CA PRO A 70 11.06 2.87 13.08
C PRO A 70 12.42 3.06 12.39
N GLY A 71 12.63 4.23 11.80
CA GLY A 71 13.83 4.62 11.06
C GLY A 71 13.83 4.29 9.55
N MET A 72 12.86 3.48 9.08
CA MET A 72 12.71 3.18 7.66
C MET A 72 12.11 4.36 6.87
N GLU A 73 12.63 4.58 5.67
CA GLU A 73 12.05 5.54 4.71
C GLU A 73 10.62 5.15 4.35
N VAL A 74 9.69 6.11 4.36
CA VAL A 74 8.27 5.86 4.03
C VAL A 74 8.11 5.22 2.65
N THR A 75 8.88 5.70 1.66
CA THR A 75 8.85 5.14 0.30
C THR A 75 9.24 3.67 0.27
N LYS A 76 10.22 3.27 1.10
CA LYS A 76 10.64 1.86 1.21
C LYS A 76 9.59 1.02 1.92
N VAL A 77 8.92 1.57 2.94
CA VAL A 77 7.82 0.89 3.63
C VAL A 77 6.66 0.62 2.67
N ILE A 78 6.28 1.61 1.85
CA ILE A 78 5.27 1.46 0.82
C ILE A 78 5.69 0.37 -0.16
N GLU A 79 6.87 0.46 -0.76
CA GLU A 79 7.38 -0.55 -1.71
C GLU A 79 7.34 -1.99 -1.16
N LEU A 80 7.63 -2.17 0.14
CA LEU A 80 7.68 -3.49 0.77
C LEU A 80 6.31 -4.05 1.16
N LEU A 81 5.33 -3.20 1.44
CA LEU A 81 4.09 -3.58 2.09
C LEU A 81 2.83 -3.29 1.26
N ASP A 82 2.98 -2.64 0.10
CA ASP A 82 1.89 -2.40 -0.83
C ASP A 82 1.29 -3.72 -1.32
N ASP A 83 0.00 -3.71 -1.68
CA ASP A 83 -0.74 -4.87 -2.16
C ASP A 83 -0.64 -6.14 -1.27
N ASN A 84 -0.38 -5.96 0.02
CA ASN A 84 -0.29 -7.05 0.98
C ASN A 84 -1.69 -7.51 1.41
N GLU A 85 -2.22 -8.57 0.80
CA GLU A 85 -3.53 -9.11 1.15
C GLU A 85 -3.49 -10.06 2.36
N CYS A 86 -4.59 -10.15 3.12
CA CYS A 86 -4.71 -11.06 4.25
C CYS A 86 -5.98 -11.91 4.16
N SER A 87 -5.85 -13.23 4.29
CA SER A 87 -6.99 -14.17 4.31
C SER A 87 -7.83 -14.08 5.58
N GLY A 88 -7.25 -13.57 6.68
CA GLY A 88 -7.93 -13.36 7.96
C GLY A 88 -8.55 -11.97 8.12
N ALA A 89 -8.53 -11.14 7.08
CA ALA A 89 -9.21 -9.85 7.08
C ALA A 89 -10.73 -10.01 6.86
N GLN A 90 -11.51 -9.02 7.28
CA GLN A 90 -12.97 -8.98 7.06
C GLN A 90 -13.32 -8.91 5.57
N MET A 91 -12.43 -8.32 4.76
CA MET A 91 -12.45 -8.37 3.30
C MET A 91 -11.28 -9.23 2.80
N PRO A 92 -11.40 -10.57 2.84
CA PRO A 92 -10.30 -11.48 2.55
C PRO A 92 -9.92 -11.47 1.07
N GLY A 93 -8.62 -11.55 0.76
CA GLY A 93 -8.12 -11.52 -0.63
C GLY A 93 -8.34 -10.17 -1.34
N VAL A 94 -8.44 -9.10 -0.56
CA VAL A 94 -8.60 -7.72 -1.06
C VAL A 94 -7.71 -6.74 -0.33
N THR A 95 -7.42 -6.96 0.95
CA THR A 95 -6.74 -5.98 1.78
C THR A 95 -6.09 -6.62 3.01
N SER A 96 -5.23 -5.87 3.69
CA SER A 96 -4.73 -6.20 5.03
C SER A 96 -4.50 -4.96 5.87
N CYS A 97 -4.19 -5.17 7.16
CA CYS A 97 -3.81 -4.09 8.05
C CYS A 97 -2.63 -3.28 7.50
N MET A 98 -1.64 -3.94 6.89
CA MET A 98 -0.46 -3.25 6.36
C MET A 98 -0.76 -2.52 5.06
N ASP A 99 -1.58 -3.13 4.20
CA ASP A 99 -2.04 -2.50 2.97
C ASP A 99 -2.94 -1.27 3.25
N ASN A 100 -3.76 -1.28 4.32
CA ASN A 100 -4.44 -0.06 4.81
C ASN A 100 -3.44 1.01 5.27
N MET A 101 -2.42 0.64 6.05
CA MET A 101 -1.40 1.57 6.50
C MET A 101 -0.64 2.20 5.33
N VAL A 102 -0.36 1.42 4.27
CA VAL A 102 0.29 1.91 3.05
C VAL A 102 -0.57 2.96 2.34
N GLU A 103 -1.87 2.71 2.16
CA GLU A 103 -2.77 3.71 1.57
C GLU A 103 -2.84 4.99 2.41
N MET A 104 -2.85 4.87 3.75
CA MET A 104 -2.79 6.04 4.63
C MET A 104 -1.48 6.82 4.47
N LEU A 105 -0.34 6.12 4.31
CA LEU A 105 0.96 6.76 4.06
C LEU A 105 0.99 7.47 2.71
N LYS A 106 0.50 6.85 1.64
CA LYS A 106 0.39 7.49 0.31
C LYS A 106 -0.39 8.81 0.44
N TYR A 107 -1.56 8.76 1.09
CA TYR A 107 -2.43 9.92 1.26
C TYR A 107 -1.82 11.03 2.13
N HIS A 108 -1.34 10.69 3.33
CA HIS A 108 -0.86 11.69 4.30
C HIS A 108 0.56 12.17 4.07
N VAL A 109 1.41 11.37 3.42
CA VAL A 109 2.84 11.64 3.26
C VAL A 109 3.20 12.01 1.85
N MET A 110 2.75 11.23 0.86
CA MET A 110 3.11 11.47 -0.55
C MET A 110 2.17 12.47 -1.23
N GLY A 111 1.00 12.73 -0.65
CA GLY A 111 -0.06 13.50 -1.34
C GLY A 111 -0.65 12.73 -2.52
N GLU A 112 -0.43 11.43 -2.56
CA GLU A 112 -0.90 10.51 -3.60
C GLU A 112 -2.03 9.67 -3.00
N GLY A 113 -3.21 9.64 -3.63
CA GLY A 113 -4.32 8.83 -3.13
C GLY A 113 -5.69 9.35 -3.56
N GLU A 114 -6.60 8.43 -3.89
CA GLU A 114 -7.94 8.77 -4.40
C GLU A 114 -8.94 9.23 -3.32
N GLY A 115 -8.54 9.30 -2.04
CA GLY A 115 -9.40 9.66 -0.91
C GLY A 115 -9.06 8.89 0.37
N HIS A 116 -9.95 8.97 1.36
CA HIS A 116 -9.82 8.22 2.61
C HIS A 116 -9.89 6.71 2.33
N VAL A 117 -9.21 5.87 3.13
CA VAL A 117 -9.09 4.42 2.91
C VAL A 117 -10.46 3.75 2.68
N THR A 118 -11.48 4.17 3.42
CA THR A 118 -12.86 3.70 3.25
C THR A 118 -13.38 3.90 1.81
N GLU A 119 -13.13 5.07 1.22
CA GLU A 119 -13.60 5.40 -0.13
C GLU A 119 -12.90 4.55 -1.19
N ILE A 120 -11.57 4.39 -1.05
CA ILE A 120 -10.75 3.54 -1.91
C ILE A 120 -11.28 2.11 -1.88
N ARG A 121 -11.51 1.55 -0.68
CA ARG A 121 -11.97 0.16 -0.55
C ARG A 121 -13.41 -0.04 -1.01
N ASN A 122 -14.30 0.93 -0.81
CA ASN A 122 -15.65 0.87 -1.34
C ASN A 122 -15.66 0.83 -2.89
N LYS A 123 -14.81 1.64 -3.54
CA LYS A 123 -14.64 1.61 -5.00
C LYS A 123 -14.10 0.26 -5.47
N LEU A 124 -13.03 -0.23 -4.83
CA LEU A 124 -12.43 -1.53 -5.16
C LEU A 124 -13.42 -2.68 -4.98
N MET A 125 -14.26 -2.66 -3.94
CA MET A 125 -15.32 -3.66 -3.76
C MET A 125 -16.39 -3.60 -4.83
N LYS A 126 -16.80 -2.40 -5.26
CA LYS A 126 -17.74 -2.25 -6.37
C LYS A 126 -17.14 -2.80 -7.67
N GLN A 127 -15.86 -2.54 -7.92
CA GLN A 127 -15.14 -3.06 -9.09
C GLN A 127 -14.94 -4.57 -9.01
N LYS A 128 -14.46 -5.11 -7.89
CA LYS A 128 -14.33 -6.57 -7.68
C LYS A 128 -15.69 -7.25 -7.74
N GLY A 129 -16.77 -6.66 -7.23
CA GLY A 129 -18.13 -7.16 -7.40
C GLY A 129 -18.56 -7.23 -8.86
N VAL A 130 -18.22 -6.23 -9.67
CA VAL A 130 -18.38 -6.28 -11.14
C VAL A 130 -17.53 -7.38 -11.75
N VAL A 131 -16.27 -7.55 -11.34
CA VAL A 131 -15.37 -8.62 -11.79
C VAL A 131 -15.84 -10.01 -11.34
N THR A 132 -16.37 -10.16 -10.14
CA THR A 132 -16.95 -11.40 -9.60
C THR A 132 -18.23 -11.74 -10.35
N ILE A 133 -19.08 -10.76 -10.70
CA ILE A 133 -20.25 -10.97 -11.56
C ILE A 133 -19.81 -11.39 -12.98
N LEU A 134 -18.75 -10.79 -13.53
CA LEU A 134 -18.19 -11.18 -14.83
C LEU A 134 -17.52 -12.57 -14.80
N ASN A 135 -16.87 -12.92 -13.68
CA ASN A 135 -16.23 -14.23 -13.47
C ASN A 135 -17.18 -15.30 -12.91
N ALA A 136 -18.42 -14.95 -12.53
CA ALA A 136 -19.47 -15.90 -12.21
C ALA A 136 -19.93 -16.70 -13.46
N GLY A 137 -19.47 -16.30 -14.64
CA GLY A 137 -19.51 -17.08 -15.88
C GLY A 137 -18.36 -18.08 -16.02
N HIS A 138 -17.90 -18.73 -14.94
CA HIS A 138 -16.94 -19.82 -15.06
C HIS A 138 -17.59 -20.98 -15.82
N VAL A 139 -17.12 -21.25 -17.04
CA VAL A 139 -17.41 -22.49 -17.76
C VAL A 139 -16.58 -23.60 -17.13
N CYS A 140 -17.22 -24.41 -16.30
CA CYS A 140 -16.60 -25.59 -15.69
C CYS A 140 -16.04 -26.50 -16.78
N SER A 141 -14.72 -26.72 -16.79
CA SER A 141 -14.04 -27.61 -17.74
C SER A 141 -14.27 -29.11 -17.44
N GLY A 142 -15.08 -29.45 -16.43
CA GLY A 142 -15.49 -30.82 -16.13
C GLY A 142 -14.40 -31.74 -15.58
N CYS A 143 -13.27 -31.22 -15.09
CA CYS A 143 -12.14 -32.04 -14.60
C CYS A 143 -12.34 -32.65 -13.20
N GLY A 144 -13.46 -32.38 -12.53
CA GLY A 144 -13.82 -33.04 -11.26
C GLY A 144 -13.03 -32.60 -10.01
N LEU A 145 -12.25 -31.51 -10.08
CA LEU A 145 -11.39 -31.06 -8.97
C LEU A 145 -12.01 -29.99 -8.04
N CYS A 146 -13.18 -29.44 -8.35
CA CYS A 146 -13.81 -28.39 -7.55
C CYS A 146 -14.86 -28.94 -6.58
N GLN A 147 -14.55 -28.99 -5.29
CA GLN A 147 -15.54 -29.08 -4.20
C GLN A 147 -16.00 -27.68 -3.76
N ALA A 148 -16.62 -26.92 -4.67
CA ALA A 148 -17.26 -25.67 -4.27
C ALA A 148 -18.62 -25.99 -3.62
N LYS A 149 -18.69 -25.94 -2.28
CA LYS A 149 -19.97 -25.73 -1.58
C LYS A 149 -20.39 -24.29 -1.82
N LEU A 150 -21.40 -24.09 -2.66
CA LEU A 150 -22.17 -22.84 -2.68
C LEU A 150 -23.00 -22.82 -1.41
N GLY A 151 -22.63 -21.95 -0.47
CA GLY A 151 -23.44 -21.57 0.68
C GLY A 151 -24.37 -20.42 0.32
#